data_AF-A0A367GQQ1-F1
#
_entry.id   AF-A0A367GQQ1-F1
#
_cell.length_a   1.000
_cell.length_b   1.000
_cell.length_c   1.000
_cell.angle_alpha   90.00
_cell.angle_beta   90.00
_cell.angle_gamma   90.00
#
_symmetry.space_group_name_H-M   'P 1'
#
loop_
_entity.id
_entity.type
_entity.pdbx_description
1 polymer ?
#
loop_
_entity_poly.entity_id
_entity_poly.type
_entity_poly.pdbx_seq_one_letter_code
_entity_poly.pdbx_strand_id
1 'polypeptide(L)' 'MEVLVFATDVTSAGQVGMVKEVLTPLSAIKDWNFDLEDCDNILRVVASGVAPGYIESLLLAVGLNCRELD' A
#
# COMPACT_ATOMS: atom_id res chain seq x y z
N MET A 1 7.38 5.19 14.02
CA MET A 1 6.25 4.42 13.49
C MET A 1 5.29 5.44 12.94
N GLU A 2 5.00 5.33 11.67
CA GLU A 2 4.39 6.39 10.87
C GLU A 2 3.36 5.74 9.95
N VAL A 3 2.29 6.50 9.69
CA VAL A 3 1.17 6.06 8.85
C VAL A 3 1.36 6.75 7.51
N LEU A 4 1.65 5.94 6.50
CA LEU A 4 1.77 6.37 5.12
C LEU A 4 0.43 6.13 4.43
N VAL A 5 -0.09 7.13 3.73
CA VAL A 5 -1.37 7.04 3.03
C VAL A 5 -1.10 7.16 1.54
N PHE A 6 -1.66 6.25 0.75
CA PHE A 6 -1.48 6.21 -0.69
C PHE A 6 -2.81 6.15 -1.40
N ALA A 7 -2.95 6.91 -2.48
CA ALA A 7 -3.98 6.66 -3.49
C ALA A 7 -3.51 5.51 -4.38
N THR A 8 -4.40 4.58 -4.71
CA THR A 8 -4.07 3.41 -5.55
C THR A 8 -5.09 3.19 -6.66
N ASP A 9 -4.75 2.35 -7.64
CA ASP A 9 -5.68 1.84 -8.65
C ASP A 9 -6.19 0.41 -8.33
N VAL A 10 -6.11 0.01 -7.06
CA VAL A 10 -6.56 -1.30 -6.58
C VAL A 10 -8.08 -1.31 -6.47
N THR A 11 -8.76 -1.99 -7.39
CA THR A 11 -10.23 -2.02 -7.47
C THR A 11 -10.83 -3.41 -7.26
N SER A 12 -9.99 -4.43 -7.04
CA SER A 12 -10.44 -5.82 -6.94
C SER A 12 -9.76 -6.58 -5.80
N ALA A 13 -10.48 -7.55 -5.24
CA ALA A 13 -9.94 -8.43 -4.20
C ALA A 13 -8.69 -9.21 -4.65
N GLY A 14 -8.57 -9.51 -5.95
CA GLY A 14 -7.36 -10.12 -6.52
C GLY A 14 -6.14 -9.22 -6.42
N GLN A 15 -6.30 -7.92 -6.72
CA GLN A 15 -5.23 -6.94 -6.57
C GLN A 15 -4.87 -6.69 -5.10
N VAL A 16 -5.85 -6.66 -4.20
CA VAL A 16 -5.60 -6.62 -2.74
C VAL A 16 -4.76 -7.83 -2.30
N GLY A 17 -5.03 -9.01 -2.84
CA GLY A 17 -4.22 -10.20 -2.64
C GLY A 17 -2.76 -10.02 -3.08
N MET A 18 -2.53 -9.41 -4.24
CA MET A 18 -1.17 -9.10 -4.70
C MET A 18 -0.46 -8.12 -3.76
N VAL A 19 -1.12 -7.04 -3.34
CA VAL A 19 -0.54 -6.09 -2.36
C VAL A 19 -0.17 -6.79 -1.06
N LYS A 20 -1.03 -7.69 -0.57
CA LYS A 20 -0.75 -8.50 0.63
C LYS A 20 0.53 -9.32 0.49
N GLU A 21 0.66 -10.08 -0.59
CA GLU A 21 1.83 -10.94 -0.83
C GLU A 21 3.15 -10.15 -0.86
N VAL A 22 3.09 -8.87 -1.24
CA VAL A 22 4.28 -8.01 -1.38
C VAL A 22 4.57 -7.23 -0.08
N LEU A 23 3.55 -6.78 0.65
CA LEU A 23 3.73 -6.01 1.90
C LEU A 23 3.94 -6.91 3.12
N THR A 24 3.27 -8.07 3.21
CA THR A 24 3.41 -9.00 4.35
C THR A 24 4.84 -9.47 4.65
N PRO A 25 5.73 -9.76 3.68
CA PRO A 25 7.10 -10.18 3.99
C PRO A 25 7.99 -9.05 4.53
N LEU A 26 7.56 -7.78 4.47
CA LEU A 26 8.36 -6.65 4.93
C LEU A 26 8.24 -6.48 6.45
N SER A 27 9.28 -6.82 7.19
CA SER A 27 9.33 -6.69 8.66
C SER A 27 9.20 -5.23 9.17
N ALA A 28 9.49 -4.27 8.29
CA ALA A 28 9.36 -2.85 8.54
C ALA A 28 7.90 -2.35 8.44
N ILE A 29 7.04 -3.11 7.76
CA ILE A 29 5.59 -2.89 7.75
C ILE A 29 4.99 -3.64 8.94
N LYS A 30 4.15 -2.95 9.69
CA LYS A 30 3.54 -3.44 10.92
C LYS A 30 2.07 -3.72 10.75
N ASP A 31 1.41 -2.88 9.97
CA ASP A 31 0.01 -3.06 9.61
C ASP A 31 -0.23 -2.36 8.26
N TRP A 32 -1.29 -2.76 7.56
CA TRP A 32 -1.78 -2.03 6.41
C TRP A 32 -3.26 -2.36 6.19
N ASN A 33 -4.01 -1.40 5.68
CA ASN A 33 -5.40 -1.60 5.30
C ASN A 33 -5.69 -0.95 3.94
N PHE A 34 -6.70 -1.49 3.27
CA PHE A 34 -7.39 -0.76 2.22
C PHE A 34 -8.67 -0.19 2.78
N ASP A 35 -8.84 1.11 2.60
CA ASP A 35 -10.12 1.77 2.78
C ASP A 35 -10.96 1.48 1.53
N LEU A 36 -11.68 0.35 1.57
CA LEU A 36 -12.59 -0.07 0.49
C LEU A 36 -13.99 0.51 0.65
N GLU A 37 -14.24 1.23 1.75
CA GLU A 37 -15.54 1.87 2.01
C GLU A 37 -15.70 3.17 1.21
N ASP A 38 -14.59 3.78 0.79
CA ASP A 38 -14.54 4.93 -0.11
C ASP A 38 -14.11 4.51 -1.53
N CYS A 39 -14.69 5.15 -2.53
CA CYS A 39 -14.36 4.93 -3.95
C CYS A 39 -12.93 5.40 -4.33
N ASP A 40 -12.18 5.94 -3.36
CA ASP A 40 -10.87 6.57 -3.53
C ASP A 40 -9.70 5.57 -3.52
N ASN A 41 -9.96 4.26 -3.29
CA ASN A 41 -8.96 3.17 -3.34
C ASN A 41 -7.70 3.51 -2.51
N ILE A 42 -7.91 3.90 -1.24
CA ILE A 42 -6.85 4.36 -0.36
C ILE A 42 -6.17 3.18 0.33
N LEU A 43 -4.84 3.11 0.24
CA LEU A 43 -3.99 2.20 1.00
C LEU A 43 -3.36 2.95 2.17
N ARG A 44 -3.57 2.48 3.39
CA ARG A 44 -2.86 2.97 4.57
C ARG A 44 -1.84 1.94 5.00
N VAL A 45 -0.59 2.34 5.17
CA VAL A 45 0.51 1.47 5.61
C VAL A 45 1.10 2.03 6.90
N VAL A 46 1.07 1.23 7.95
CA VAL A 46 1.76 1.52 9.21
C VAL A 46 3.15 0.89 9.14
N ALA A 47 4.19 1.71 9.03
CA ALA A 47 5.55 1.24 8.89
C ALA A 47 6.51 1.99 9.82
N SER A 48 7.75 1.53 9.90
CA SER A 48 8.80 2.20 10.65
C SER A 48 10.10 2.21 9.85
N GLY A 49 10.59 3.41 9.51
CA GLY A 49 11.82 3.57 8.73
C GLY A 49 11.68 3.14 7.27
N VAL A 50 10.47 3.19 6.71
CA VAL A 50 10.20 2.90 5.31
C VAL A 50 9.89 4.20 4.59
N ALA A 51 10.64 4.49 3.54
CA ALA A 51 10.35 5.64 2.70
C ALA A 51 9.09 5.38 1.85
N PRO A 52 8.21 6.37 1.66
CA PRO A 52 7.00 6.22 0.85
C PRO A 52 7.29 5.77 -0.58
N GLY A 53 8.32 6.34 -1.22
CA GLY A 53 8.75 5.95 -2.56
C GLY A 53 9.23 4.50 -2.69
N TYR A 54 9.61 3.85 -1.57
CA TYR A 54 9.89 2.42 -1.58
C TYR A 54 8.60 1.62 -1.78
N ILE A 55 7.54 1.96 -1.07
CA ILE A 55 6.21 1.34 -1.22
C ILE A 55 5.67 1.57 -2.63
N GLU A 56 5.80 2.78 -3.17
CA GLU A 56 5.41 3.09 -4.56
C GLU A 56 6.10 2.19 -5.58
N SER A 57 7.43 2.04 -5.46
CA SER A 57 8.21 1.19 -6.36
C SER A 57 7.81 -0.29 -6.25
N LEU A 58 7.45 -0.72 -5.04
CA LEU A 58 7.07 -2.09 -4.71
C LEU A 58 5.74 -2.48 -5.35
N LEU A 59 4.73 -1.61 -5.24
CA LEU A 59 3.43 -1.81 -5.89
C LEU A 59 3.55 -1.69 -7.41
N LEU A 60 4.35 -0.75 -7.92
CA LEU A 60 4.60 -0.60 -9.35
C LEU A 60 5.24 -1.86 -9.96
N ALA A 61 6.13 -2.53 -9.21
CA ALA A 61 6.78 -3.76 -9.65
C ALA A 61 5.81 -4.94 -9.86
N VAL A 62 4.63 -4.91 -9.21
CA VAL A 62 3.55 -5.90 -9.42
C VAL A 62 2.44 -5.37 -10.33
N GLY A 63 2.66 -4.25 -11.00
CA GLY A 63 1.74 -3.67 -11.97
C GLY A 63 0.60 -2.85 -11.35
N LEU A 64 0.76 -2.38 -10.11
CA LEU A 64 -0.20 -1.54 -9.41
C LEU A 64 0.34 -0.12 -9.29
N ASN A 65 -0.49 0.88 -9.59
CA ASN A 65 -0.10 2.27 -9.40
C ASN A 65 -0.48 2.69 -7.98
N CYS A 66 0.48 3.27 -7.26
CA CYS A 66 0.15 4.02 -6.06
C CYS A 66 0.98 5.28 -5.94
N ARG A 67 0.41 6.26 -5.25
CA ARG A 67 1.06 7.55 -4.99
C ARG A 67 0.78 7.99 -3.57
N GLU A 68 1.81 8.42 -2.87
CA GLU A 68 1.67 8.99 -1.52
C GLU A 68 0.77 10.24 -1.54
N LEU A 69 -0.06 10.36 -0.51
CA LEU A 69 -0.86 11.53 -0.19
C LEU A 69 -0.29 12.21 1.06
N ASP A 70 -0.09 13.53 0.98
CA ASP A 70 0.39 14.40 2.07
C ASP A 70 -0.77 14.90 2.96
#